data_AF-A0A6C0K7S3-F1
#
_entry.id   AF-A0A6C0K7S3-F1
#
_cell.length_a   1.000
_cell.length_b   1.000
_cell.length_c   1.000
_cell.angle_alpha   90.00
_cell.angle_beta   90.00
_cell.angle_gamma   90.00
#
_symmetry.space_group_name_H-M   'P 1'
#
loop_
_entity.id
_entity.type
_entity.pdbx_description
1 polymer ?
#
loop_
_entity_poly.entity_id
_entity_poly.type
_entity_poly.pdbx_seq_one_letter_code
_entity_poly.pdbx_strand_id
1 'polypeptide(L)'
;MYTPLLQTVLFFNQFKNNIVKYFNRLYMCASYFISPRVFIFFEEYSMPFPVFSLILDRNLMATPTLVYNADDSIFFPYILIKSFSEFPLDNKINKIPILSMEIIDGQERCVKDLTDFVENLRYIDVPNMEKPTISNIVSVWCIINSTPLNRERFSVRYITINGNEMNVSLLDMTPLEDDILDPVNRSPPSPNSE
;
A
#
# COMPACT_ATOMS: atom_id res chain seq x y z
N MET A 1 34.27 42.74 22.65
CA MET A 1 33.18 43.13 21.71
C MET A 1 33.25 42.23 20.49
N TYR A 2 32.41 41.17 20.42
CA TYR A 2 32.30 40.25 19.27
C TYR A 2 30.87 40.17 18.71
N THR A 3 30.01 41.11 19.13
CA THR A 3 28.57 41.12 18.90
C THR A 3 28.13 41.23 17.44
N PRO A 4 28.75 42.03 16.54
CA PRO A 4 28.25 42.17 15.18
C PRO A 4 28.51 40.93 14.32
N LEU A 5 29.68 40.29 14.48
CA LEU A 5 30.06 39.13 13.66
C LEU A 5 29.23 37.89 14.01
N LEU A 6 28.94 37.69 15.30
CA LEU A 6 28.03 36.64 15.76
C LEU A 6 26.59 36.87 15.28
N GLN A 7 26.09 38.13 15.30
CA GLN A 7 24.77 38.46 14.76
C GLN A 7 24.68 38.23 13.25
N THR A 8 25.71 38.56 12.48
CA THR A 8 25.76 38.29 11.04
C THR A 8 25.72 36.79 10.75
N VAL A 9 26.50 35.98 11.47
CA VAL A 9 26.52 34.51 11.29
C VAL A 9 25.15 33.89 11.63
N LEU A 10 24.51 34.33 12.72
CA LEU A 10 23.18 33.86 13.11
C LEU A 10 22.12 34.24 12.07
N PHE A 11 22.17 35.46 11.53
CA PHE A 11 21.28 35.90 10.46
C PHE A 11 21.45 35.06 9.19
N PHE A 12 22.69 34.81 8.75
CA PHE A 12 22.96 33.97 7.58
C PHE A 12 22.48 32.53 7.77
N ASN A 13 22.67 31.94 8.96
CA ASN A 13 22.18 30.60 9.26
C ASN A 13 20.65 30.54 9.27
N GLN A 14 19.97 31.52 9.86
CA GLN A 14 18.50 31.61 9.81
C GLN A 14 17.97 31.81 8.40
N PHE A 15 18.61 32.69 7.62
CA PHE A 15 18.26 32.93 6.21
C PHE A 15 18.44 31.68 5.36
N LYS A 16 19.57 30.99 5.49
CA LYS A 16 19.85 29.70 4.83
C LYS A 16 18.81 28.65 5.22
N ASN A 17 18.51 28.50 6.51
CA ASN A 17 17.51 27.54 6.99
C ASN A 17 16.11 27.85 6.45
N ASN A 18 15.75 29.14 6.35
CA ASN A 18 14.49 29.55 5.75
C ASN A 18 14.45 29.24 4.26
N ILE A 19 15.52 29.54 3.50
CA ILE A 19 15.62 29.18 2.08
C ILE A 19 15.48 27.66 1.89
N VAL A 20 16.23 26.86 2.65
CA VAL A 20 16.15 25.39 2.56
C VAL A 20 14.74 24.90 2.89
N LYS A 21 14.10 25.47 3.92
CA LYS A 21 12.73 25.11 4.31
C LYS A 21 11.71 25.47 3.22
N TYR A 22 11.81 26.65 2.61
CA TYR A 22 10.92 27.06 1.53
C TYR A 22 11.17 26.26 0.26
N PHE A 23 12.43 26.01 -0.10
CA PHE A 23 12.80 25.17 -1.23
C PHE A 23 12.29 23.74 -1.06
N ASN A 24 12.47 23.11 0.10
CA ASN A 24 11.94 21.77 0.38
C ASN A 24 10.41 21.74 0.28
N ARG A 25 9.71 22.75 0.79
CA ARG A 25 8.25 22.84 0.66
C ARG A 25 7.80 23.00 -0.79
N LEU A 26 8.47 23.88 -1.56
CA LEU A 26 8.16 24.12 -2.96
C LEU A 26 8.46 22.89 -3.82
N TYR A 27 9.57 22.20 -3.54
CA TYR A 27 9.97 20.95 -4.16
C TYR A 27 8.95 19.84 -3.88
N MET A 28 8.47 19.73 -2.65
CA MET A 28 7.41 18.77 -2.27
C MET A 28 6.07 19.05 -2.94
N CYS A 29 5.69 20.33 -3.10
CA CYS A 29 4.49 20.68 -3.85
C CYS A 29 4.67 20.41 -5.35
N ALA A 30 5.79 20.83 -5.95
CA ALA A 30 6.08 20.62 -7.36
C ALA A 30 6.19 19.12 -7.69
N SER A 31 6.81 18.32 -6.82
CA SER A 31 6.86 16.87 -6.99
C SER A 31 5.49 16.22 -6.87
N TYR A 32 4.59 16.72 -6.03
CA TYR A 32 3.19 16.26 -5.98
C TYR A 32 2.45 16.47 -7.31
N PHE A 33 2.77 17.53 -8.05
CA PHE A 33 2.15 17.85 -9.34
C PHE A 33 2.84 17.22 -10.57
N ILE A 34 4.11 16.82 -10.43
CA ILE A 34 4.96 16.38 -11.56
C ILE A 34 5.33 14.88 -11.46
N SER A 35 5.34 14.31 -10.25
CA SER A 35 5.73 12.92 -10.02
C SER A 35 4.53 11.98 -10.17
N PRO A 36 4.74 10.76 -10.69
CA PRO A 36 3.76 9.68 -10.65
C PRO A 36 3.14 9.55 -9.25
N ARG A 37 1.83 9.33 -9.17
CA ARG A 37 1.10 9.11 -7.91
C ARG A 37 1.42 7.72 -7.36
N VAL A 38 2.65 7.58 -6.87
CA VAL A 38 3.22 6.33 -6.39
C VAL A 38 3.21 6.32 -4.87
N PHE A 39 2.74 5.20 -4.34
CA PHE A 39 2.44 4.97 -2.94
C PHE A 39 3.17 3.72 -2.46
N ILE A 40 3.71 3.75 -1.24
CA ILE A 40 4.53 2.71 -0.67
C ILE A 40 3.89 2.20 0.62
N PHE A 41 3.85 0.89 0.75
CA PHE A 41 3.46 0.19 1.97
C PHE A 41 4.70 -0.29 2.71
N PHE A 42 4.57 -0.31 4.03
CA PHE A 42 5.57 -0.80 4.94
C PHE A 42 4.97 -1.97 5.72
N GLU A 43 5.80 -2.93 6.13
CA GLU A 43 5.41 -4.20 6.74
C GLU A 43 4.41 -4.08 7.91
N GLU A 44 4.50 -2.98 8.69
CA GLU A 44 3.64 -2.74 9.86
C GLU A 44 2.47 -1.78 9.60
N TYR A 45 2.33 -1.27 8.37
CA TYR A 45 1.39 -0.20 8.03
C TYR A 45 0.52 -0.58 6.83
N SER A 46 -0.78 -0.72 7.08
CA SER A 46 -1.80 -0.89 6.04
C SER A 46 -2.06 0.38 5.22
N MET A 47 -1.74 1.56 5.76
CA MET A 47 -1.87 2.83 5.05
C MET A 47 -0.63 3.09 4.18
N PRO A 48 -0.79 3.29 2.87
CA PRO A 48 0.32 3.67 2.03
C PRO A 48 0.77 5.11 2.29
N PHE A 49 2.06 5.34 2.10
CA PHE A 49 2.68 6.66 2.13
C PHE A 49 3.11 7.06 0.72
N PRO A 50 3.05 8.35 0.35
CA PRO A 50 3.57 8.76 -0.94
C PRO A 50 5.08 8.47 -1.06
N VAL A 51 5.57 8.00 -2.22
CA VAL A 51 6.97 7.58 -2.45
C VAL A 51 8.02 8.60 -1.96
N PHE A 52 7.71 9.89 -2.03
CA PHE A 52 8.59 10.97 -1.61
C PHE A 52 8.71 11.13 -0.08
N SER A 53 7.87 10.48 0.72
CA SER A 53 8.00 10.43 2.18
C SER A 53 9.21 9.60 2.64
N LEU A 54 9.67 8.63 1.83
CA LEU A 54 10.88 7.85 2.11
C LEU A 54 12.13 8.72 2.25
N ILE A 55 12.16 9.87 1.57
CA ILE A 55 13.31 10.80 1.61
C ILE A 55 13.30 11.59 2.92
N LEU A 56 12.12 11.77 3.53
CA LEU A 56 11.93 12.70 4.65
C LEU A 56 11.99 12.04 6.02
N ASP A 57 11.73 10.74 6.13
CA ASP A 57 11.65 10.09 7.45
C ASP A 57 12.57 8.87 7.56
N ARG A 58 13.86 9.14 7.85
CA ARG A 58 14.84 8.12 8.23
C ARG A 58 14.50 7.43 9.56
N ASN A 59 13.47 7.88 10.29
CA ASN A 59 13.03 7.30 11.56
C ASN A 59 11.90 6.26 11.39
N LEU A 60 11.35 6.08 10.18
CA LEU A 60 10.50 4.93 9.88
C LEU A 60 11.40 3.69 9.87
N MET A 61 11.51 3.00 11.00
CA MET A 61 12.24 1.74 11.14
C MET A 61 11.58 0.57 10.39
N ALA A 62 10.46 0.79 9.72
CA ALA A 62 9.74 -0.25 8.99
C ALA A 62 10.30 -0.44 7.57
N THR A 63 10.39 -1.69 7.13
CA THR A 63 10.87 -2.03 5.79
C THR A 63 9.77 -1.79 4.77
N PRO A 64 10.01 -1.04 3.68
CA PRO A 64 9.06 -0.92 2.58
C PRO A 64 8.95 -2.25 1.82
N THR A 65 7.73 -2.72 1.60
CA THR A 65 7.48 -4.07 1.06
C THR A 65 6.75 -4.05 -0.29
N LEU A 66 5.71 -3.22 -0.42
CA LEU A 66 4.85 -3.15 -1.60
C LEU A 66 4.75 -1.71 -2.10
N VAL A 67 4.59 -1.54 -3.42
CA VAL A 67 4.33 -0.25 -4.05
C VAL A 67 3.10 -0.32 -4.91
N TYR A 68 2.37 0.79 -4.95
CA TYR A 68 1.23 1.02 -5.82
C TYR A 68 1.46 2.25 -6.69
N ASN A 69 1.34 2.11 -8.00
CA ASN A 69 1.33 3.22 -8.95
C ASN A 69 -0.13 3.50 -9.35
N ALA A 70 -0.65 4.66 -8.96
CA ALA A 70 -2.05 5.02 -9.18
C ALA A 70 -2.39 5.40 -10.62
N ASP A 71 -1.39 5.79 -11.42
CA ASP A 71 -1.62 6.16 -12.81
C ASP A 71 -1.79 4.89 -13.67
N ASP A 72 -1.05 3.82 -13.34
CA ASP A 72 -1.14 2.51 -14.01
C ASP A 72 -2.06 1.52 -13.27
N SER A 73 -2.60 1.89 -12.10
CA SER A 73 -3.43 1.03 -11.24
C SER A 73 -2.78 -0.33 -10.92
N ILE A 74 -1.47 -0.33 -10.65
CA ILE A 74 -0.66 -1.56 -10.50
C ILE A 74 0.08 -1.62 -9.16
N PHE A 75 0.02 -2.79 -8.52
CA PHE A 75 0.84 -3.15 -7.35
C PHE A 75 2.09 -3.91 -7.78
N PHE A 76 3.22 -3.64 -7.14
CA PHE A 76 4.46 -4.38 -7.37
C PHE A 76 5.39 -4.34 -6.14
N PRO A 77 6.19 -5.39 -5.91
CA PRO A 77 7.10 -5.43 -4.77
C PRO A 77 8.12 -4.28 -4.77
N TYR A 78 8.41 -3.70 -3.61
CA TYR A 78 9.33 -2.56 -3.50
C TYR A 78 10.76 -2.88 -3.92
N ILE A 79 11.20 -4.13 -3.77
CA ILE A 79 12.51 -4.57 -4.25
C ILE A 79 12.70 -4.27 -5.74
N LEU A 80 11.62 -4.24 -6.52
CA LEU A 80 11.66 -3.92 -7.94
C LEU A 80 12.03 -2.45 -8.21
N ILE A 81 11.78 -1.55 -7.29
CA ILE A 81 12.23 -0.15 -7.39
C ILE A 81 13.71 -0.04 -7.09
N LYS A 82 14.25 -0.87 -6.20
CA LYS A 82 15.68 -0.83 -5.84
C LYS A 82 16.57 -1.33 -6.99
N SER A 83 16.06 -2.21 -7.84
CA SER A 83 16.83 -2.92 -8.87
C SER A 83 16.65 -2.38 -10.30
N PHE A 84 16.43 -1.06 -10.47
CA PHE A 84 16.24 -0.39 -11.79
C PHE A 84 17.27 -0.71 -12.90
N SER A 85 18.37 -1.41 -12.59
CA SER A 85 19.36 -1.89 -13.56
C SER A 85 19.10 -3.29 -14.15
N GLU A 86 18.18 -4.08 -13.61
CA GLU A 86 18.00 -5.49 -13.99
C GLU A 86 16.51 -5.88 -14.00
N PHE A 87 15.77 -5.40 -14.99
CA PHE A 87 14.42 -5.91 -15.25
C PHE A 87 14.39 -6.72 -16.54
N PRO A 88 14.17 -8.05 -16.46
CA PRO A 88 13.55 -8.74 -17.57
C PRO A 88 12.11 -8.21 -17.70
N LEU A 89 11.78 -7.70 -18.88
CA LEU A 89 10.47 -7.19 -19.30
C LEU A 89 9.36 -8.27 -19.30
N ASP A 90 9.63 -9.46 -18.79
CA ASP A 90 8.76 -10.64 -18.88
C ASP A 90 7.93 -10.89 -17.62
N ASN A 91 7.98 -10.01 -16.62
CA ASN A 91 7.14 -10.14 -15.43
C ASN A 91 5.66 -10.02 -15.82
N LYS A 92 4.91 -11.10 -15.59
CA LYS A 92 3.49 -11.19 -15.96
C LYS A 92 2.66 -10.27 -15.08
N ILE A 93 2.05 -9.25 -15.70
CA ILE A 93 1.05 -8.40 -15.06
C ILE A 93 -0.26 -9.18 -14.97
N ASN A 94 -0.75 -9.39 -13.75
CA ASN A 94 -1.97 -10.14 -13.46
C ASN A 94 -3.08 -9.22 -12.94
N LYS A 95 -4.35 -9.62 -13.13
CA LYS A 95 -5.49 -8.99 -12.44
C LYS A 95 -5.54 -9.45 -10.99
N ILE A 96 -5.97 -8.57 -10.08
CA ILE A 96 -6.29 -8.98 -8.70
C ILE A 96 -7.39 -10.07 -8.74
N PRO A 97 -7.30 -11.14 -7.93
CA PRO A 97 -8.25 -12.26 -7.97
C PRO A 97 -9.60 -11.96 -7.28
N ILE A 98 -10.17 -10.78 -7.55
CA ILE A 98 -11.43 -10.28 -6.99
C ILE A 98 -12.33 -9.84 -8.14
N LEU A 99 -13.57 -10.33 -8.16
CA LEU A 99 -14.60 -9.98 -9.15
C LEU A 99 -15.40 -8.75 -8.75
N SER A 100 -15.76 -8.63 -7.47
CA SER A 100 -16.50 -7.49 -6.93
C SER A 100 -16.09 -7.22 -5.49
N MET A 101 -16.26 -5.98 -5.06
CA MET A 101 -15.92 -5.56 -3.71
C MET A 101 -16.85 -4.43 -3.26
N GLU A 102 -17.31 -4.50 -2.01
CA GLU A 102 -18.18 -3.53 -1.38
C GLU A 102 -17.68 -3.21 0.03
N ILE A 103 -17.77 -1.95 0.43
CA ILE A 103 -17.66 -1.53 1.83
C ILE A 103 -19.06 -1.56 2.42
N ILE A 104 -19.22 -2.28 3.53
CA ILE A 104 -20.49 -2.41 4.25
C ILE A 104 -20.39 -1.83 5.66
N ASP A 105 -21.51 -1.35 6.19
CA ASP A 105 -21.62 -0.89 7.58
C ASP A 105 -21.96 -2.04 8.55
N GLY A 106 -21.98 -1.75 9.86
CA GLY A 106 -22.38 -2.72 10.89
C GLY A 106 -23.84 -3.21 10.80
N GLN A 107 -24.63 -2.73 9.83
CA GLN A 107 -25.97 -3.25 9.50
C GLN A 107 -25.96 -4.03 8.16
N GLU A 108 -24.79 -4.40 7.65
CA GLU A 108 -24.57 -5.09 6.37
C GLU A 108 -25.08 -4.35 5.14
N ARG A 109 -25.28 -3.03 5.23
CA ARG A 109 -25.71 -2.23 4.10
C ARG A 109 -24.50 -1.82 3.28
N CYS A 110 -24.60 -1.96 1.97
CA CYS A 110 -23.59 -1.44 1.05
C CYS A 110 -23.52 0.08 1.17
N VAL A 111 -22.38 0.58 1.67
CA VAL A 111 -22.06 2.00 1.77
C VAL A 111 -21.37 2.46 0.51
N LYS A 112 -20.50 1.61 -0.04
CA LYS A 112 -19.76 1.91 -1.26
C LYS A 112 -19.47 0.65 -2.07
N ASP A 113 -19.81 0.69 -3.35
CA ASP A 113 -19.37 -0.28 -4.34
C ASP A 113 -17.98 0.11 -4.89
N LEU A 114 -17.06 -0.84 -4.88
CA LEU A 114 -15.67 -0.74 -5.33
C LEU A 114 -15.40 -1.65 -6.54
N THR A 115 -16.41 -2.25 -7.15
CA THR A 115 -16.27 -3.25 -8.23
C THR A 115 -15.46 -2.70 -9.41
N ASP A 116 -15.81 -1.53 -9.93
CA ASP A 116 -15.05 -0.89 -11.03
C ASP A 116 -13.61 -0.57 -10.63
N PHE A 117 -13.38 -0.23 -9.36
CA PHE A 117 -12.04 0.04 -8.86
C PHE A 117 -11.20 -1.23 -8.88
N VAL A 118 -11.69 -2.33 -8.31
CA VAL A 118 -10.95 -3.60 -8.24
C VAL A 118 -10.78 -4.28 -9.59
N GLU A 119 -11.74 -4.12 -10.51
CA GLU A 119 -11.64 -4.67 -11.87
C GLU A 119 -10.46 -4.07 -12.65
N ASN A 120 -10.09 -2.84 -12.35
CA ASN A 120 -8.97 -2.13 -12.98
C ASN A 120 -7.63 -2.41 -12.31
N LEU A 121 -7.60 -2.93 -11.08
CA LEU A 121 -6.37 -3.19 -10.36
C LEU A 121 -5.57 -4.34 -10.95
N ARG A 122 -4.25 -4.16 -11.00
CA ARG A 122 -3.28 -5.15 -11.46
C ARG A 122 -2.20 -5.36 -10.41
N TYR A 123 -1.50 -6.48 -10.51
CA TYR A 123 -0.29 -6.71 -9.72
C TYR A 123 0.78 -7.47 -10.51
N ILE A 124 2.04 -7.24 -10.14
CA ILE A 124 3.17 -8.04 -10.61
C ILE A 124 3.39 -9.16 -9.60
N ASP A 125 3.23 -10.41 -10.07
CA ASP A 125 3.44 -11.59 -9.23
C ASP A 125 4.91 -11.99 -9.25
N VAL A 126 5.54 -11.97 -8.07
CA VAL A 126 6.93 -12.41 -7.89
C VAL A 126 6.93 -13.50 -6.83
N PRO A 127 7.51 -14.69 -7.10
CA PRO A 127 7.55 -15.78 -6.13
C PRO A 127 8.15 -15.35 -4.79
N ASN A 128 7.54 -15.79 -3.68
CA ASN A 128 7.95 -15.51 -2.31
C ASN A 128 7.96 -14.02 -1.93
N MET A 129 7.20 -13.18 -2.62
CA MET A 129 7.04 -11.76 -2.29
C MET A 129 5.63 -11.43 -1.83
N GLU A 130 5.50 -10.32 -1.11
CA GLU A 130 4.22 -9.84 -0.58
C GLU A 130 3.26 -9.48 -1.72
N LYS A 131 2.03 -10.01 -1.62
CA LYS A 131 0.92 -9.74 -2.54
C LYS A 131 0.03 -8.63 -1.97
N PRO A 132 -0.66 -7.86 -2.83
CA PRO A 132 -1.62 -6.86 -2.36
C PRO A 132 -2.75 -7.52 -1.58
N THR A 133 -2.96 -7.05 -0.36
CA THR A 133 -4.05 -7.48 0.53
C THR A 133 -5.31 -6.64 0.32
N ILE A 134 -6.47 -7.10 0.83
CA ILE A 134 -7.71 -6.29 0.85
C ILE A 134 -7.47 -4.96 1.56
N SER A 135 -6.68 -4.96 2.64
CA SER A 135 -6.32 -3.75 3.37
C SER A 135 -5.56 -2.75 2.51
N ASN A 136 -4.61 -3.23 1.71
CA ASN A 136 -3.84 -2.39 0.79
C ASN A 136 -4.78 -1.76 -0.27
N ILE A 137 -5.66 -2.58 -0.85
CA ILE A 137 -6.63 -2.16 -1.86
C ILE A 137 -7.56 -1.07 -1.32
N VAL A 138 -8.17 -1.30 -0.15
CA VAL A 138 -9.08 -0.34 0.48
C VAL A 138 -8.35 0.94 0.87
N SER A 139 -7.14 0.82 1.45
CA SER A 139 -6.37 1.99 1.88
C SER A 139 -5.95 2.88 0.71
N VAL A 140 -5.61 2.29 -0.44
CA VAL A 140 -5.36 3.03 -1.69
C VAL A 140 -6.62 3.74 -2.16
N TRP A 141 -7.76 3.04 -2.18
CA TRP A 141 -9.02 3.65 -2.57
C TRP A 141 -9.35 4.87 -1.70
N CYS A 142 -9.21 4.73 -0.38
CA CYS A 142 -9.41 5.81 0.60
C CYS A 142 -8.52 7.02 0.32
N ILE A 143 -7.23 6.80 0.04
CA ILE A 143 -6.26 7.87 -0.23
C ILE A 143 -6.56 8.57 -1.56
N ILE A 144 -6.81 7.82 -2.64
CA ILE A 144 -7.14 8.39 -3.96
C ILE A 144 -8.40 9.25 -3.87
N ASN A 145 -9.41 8.78 -3.15
CA ASN A 145 -10.71 9.44 -3.05
C ASN A 145 -10.83 10.38 -1.83
N SER A 146 -9.74 10.60 -1.09
CA SER A 146 -9.74 11.41 0.14
C SER A 146 -10.86 11.04 1.12
N THR A 147 -11.19 9.76 1.21
CA THR A 147 -12.31 9.24 2.00
C THR A 147 -11.78 8.46 3.21
N PRO A 148 -11.81 9.05 4.43
CA PRO A 148 -11.42 8.32 5.63
C PRO A 148 -12.47 7.29 6.02
N LEU A 149 -12.04 6.05 6.27
CA LEU A 149 -12.90 4.98 6.81
C LEU A 149 -12.58 4.73 8.27
N ASN A 150 -13.61 4.66 9.12
CA ASN A 150 -13.47 4.17 10.49
C ASN A 150 -13.45 2.65 10.47
N ARG A 151 -12.27 2.06 10.71
CA ARG A 151 -12.04 0.61 10.65
C ARG A 151 -12.90 -0.19 11.64
N GLU A 152 -13.34 0.42 12.74
CA GLU A 152 -14.19 -0.24 13.74
C GLU A 152 -15.65 -0.37 13.29
N ARG A 153 -16.08 0.38 12.27
CA ARG A 153 -17.48 0.50 11.86
C ARG A 153 -17.79 -0.13 10.51
N PHE A 154 -16.76 -0.40 9.72
CA PHE A 154 -16.92 -0.88 8.36
C PHE A 154 -16.20 -2.21 8.19
N SER A 155 -16.78 -3.06 7.37
CA SER A 155 -16.14 -4.27 6.85
C SER A 155 -16.20 -4.28 5.34
N VAL A 156 -15.52 -5.25 4.72
CA VAL A 156 -15.45 -5.40 3.28
C VAL A 156 -16.03 -6.74 2.91
N ARG A 157 -17.03 -6.71 2.04
CA ARG A 157 -17.55 -7.88 1.35
C ARG A 157 -16.95 -7.95 -0.04
N TYR A 158 -16.45 -9.10 -0.47
CA TYR A 158 -15.91 -9.26 -1.82
C TYR A 158 -16.15 -10.67 -2.37
N ILE A 159 -16.22 -10.78 -3.70
CA ILE A 159 -16.36 -12.05 -4.40
C ILE A 159 -15.04 -12.36 -5.11
N THR A 160 -14.49 -13.54 -4.85
CA THR A 160 -13.26 -14.02 -5.51
C THR A 160 -13.52 -14.48 -6.94
N ILE A 161 -12.48 -14.66 -7.75
CA ILE A 161 -12.60 -15.24 -9.11
C ILE A 161 -13.22 -16.65 -9.15
N ASN A 162 -13.24 -17.36 -8.02
CA ASN A 162 -13.85 -18.68 -7.90
C ASN A 162 -15.36 -18.60 -7.57
N GLY A 163 -15.90 -17.39 -7.38
CA GLY A 163 -17.30 -17.16 -7.01
C GLY A 163 -17.57 -17.23 -5.50
N ASN A 164 -16.53 -17.39 -4.67
CA ASN A 164 -16.69 -17.40 -3.21
C ASN A 164 -16.88 -15.98 -2.68
N GLU A 165 -17.92 -15.79 -1.87
CA GLU A 165 -18.18 -14.55 -1.14
C GLU A 165 -17.44 -14.57 0.22
N MET A 166 -16.70 -13.50 0.49
CA MET A 166 -15.89 -13.31 1.68
C MET A 166 -16.31 -12.01 2.38
N ASN A 167 -16.34 -12.01 3.71
CA ASN A 167 -16.57 -10.82 4.52
C ASN A 167 -15.41 -10.68 5.51
N VAL A 168 -14.70 -9.55 5.44
CA VAL A 168 -13.49 -9.29 6.23
C VAL A 168 -13.64 -7.96 6.97
N SER A 169 -13.46 -8.01 8.28
CA SER A 169 -13.38 -6.84 9.16
C SER A 169 -12.16 -6.00 8.80
N LEU A 170 -12.30 -4.67 8.79
CA LEU A 170 -11.15 -3.77 8.60
C LEU A 170 -10.20 -3.74 9.83
N LEU A 171 -10.64 -4.27 10.99
CA LEU A 171 -9.82 -4.39 12.20
C LEU A 171 -8.92 -5.62 12.18
N ASP A 172 -9.41 -6.73 11.61
CA ASP A 172 -8.73 -8.03 11.63
C ASP A 172 -7.78 -8.21 10.43
N MET A 173 -7.38 -7.11 9.80
CA MET A 173 -6.62 -7.14 8.55
C MET A 173 -5.15 -7.49 8.77
N THR A 174 -4.88 -8.76 9.02
CA THR A 174 -3.60 -9.41 8.68
C THR A 174 -3.57 -9.76 7.18
N PRO A 175 -2.38 -10.00 6.60
CA PRO A 175 -2.24 -10.33 5.18
C PRO A 175 -3.13 -11.51 4.78
N LEU A 176 -3.66 -11.46 3.55
CA LEU A 176 -4.37 -12.59 2.94
C LEU A 176 -3.44 -13.81 2.95
N GLU A 177 -3.80 -14.84 3.72
CA GLU A 177 -3.20 -16.16 3.55
C GLU A 177 -3.62 -16.71 2.17
N ASP A 178 -2.66 -17.31 1.47
CA ASP A 178 -2.84 -17.90 0.15
C ASP A 178 -3.81 -19.09 0.21
N ASP A 179 -5.11 -18.84 0.08
CA ASP A 179 -6.06 -19.88 -0.33
C ASP A 179 -5.93 -20.08 -1.84
N ILE A 180 -5.00 -20.97 -2.24
CA ILE A 180 -5.17 -22.03 -3.24
C ILE A 180 -3.98 -22.99 -3.06
N LEU A 181 -4.21 -24.08 -2.35
CA LEU A 181 -3.89 -25.45 -2.75
C LEU A 181 -4.42 -26.41 -1.67
N ASP A 182 -5.63 -26.92 -1.86
CA ASP A 182 -5.81 -28.35 -1.63
C ASP A 182 -6.97 -28.91 -2.46
N PRO A 183 -6.68 -29.93 -3.28
CA PRO A 183 -7.55 -31.09 -3.20
C PRO A 183 -6.75 -32.38 -3.35
N VAL A 184 -6.19 -32.93 -2.27
CA VAL A 184 -6.09 -34.40 -2.14
C VAL A 184 -6.49 -34.86 -0.74
N ASN A 185 -7.79 -35.05 -0.61
CA ASN A 185 -8.40 -36.15 0.15
C ASN A 185 -7.52 -37.42 0.15
N ARG A 186 -7.00 -37.80 1.34
CA ARG A 186 -6.81 -39.20 1.79
C ARG A 186 -6.38 -39.21 3.26
N SER A 187 -7.34 -39.28 4.18
CA SER A 187 -7.23 -40.30 5.24
C SER A 187 -7.69 -41.63 4.61
N PRO A 188 -7.24 -42.85 5.00
CA PRO A 188 -6.93 -43.33 6.37
C PRO A 188 -5.76 -44.38 6.36
N PRO A 189 -5.57 -45.31 7.33
CA PRO A 189 -6.17 -45.49 8.66
C PRO A 189 -5.16 -45.53 9.82
N SER A 190 -5.69 -45.37 11.03
CA SER A 190 -5.01 -45.72 12.28
C SER A 190 -4.65 -47.21 12.30
N PRO A 191 -3.41 -47.59 12.67
CA PRO A 191 -3.14 -48.93 13.14
C PRO A 191 -3.22 -48.98 14.67
N ASN A 192 -3.92 -50.01 15.10
CA ASN A 192 -4.16 -50.48 16.46
C ASN A 192 -3.00 -50.34 17.45
N SER A 193 -3.40 -50.08 18.68
CA SER A 193 -2.85 -50.58 19.95
C SER A 193 -1.84 -51.72 19.85
N GLU A 194 -0.65 -51.49 20.42
CA GLU A 194 0.04 -52.37 21.37
C GLU A 194 0.89 -51.51 22.33
#